data_AF-A0A0E9LV03-F1
#
_entry.id   AF-A0A0E9LV03-F1
#
_cell.length_a   1.000
_cell.length_b   1.000
_cell.length_c   1.000
_cell.angle_alpha   90.00
_cell.angle_beta   90.00
_cell.angle_gamma   90.00
#
_symmetry.space_group_name_H-M   'P 1'
#
loop_
_entity.id
_entity.type
_entity.pdbx_description
1 polymer ?
#
loop_
_entity_poly.entity_id
_entity_poly.type
_entity_poly.pdbx_seq_one_letter_code
_entity_poly.pdbx_strand_id
1 'polypeptide(L)'
;MIVTLCAVLVLLFLAVILWDIVAKGSGVISWSFVSDAPSEGMTAGGVFPALMGTLFVTLITIIFSFPIGVAAAIYLNEYAKMNFSTRLIRASIRNLAGVPSIVYGLFGVALFVQAMGMGRSIMASA
;
A
#
# COMPACT_ATOMS: atom_id res chain seq x y z
N MET A 1 18.29 19.46 -21.00
CA MET A 1 17.54 20.70 -20.78
C MET A 1 16.07 20.44 -20.48
N ILE A 2 15.33 19.67 -21.31
CA ILE A 2 13.89 19.43 -21.09
C ILE A 2 13.60 18.61 -19.81
N VAL A 3 14.38 17.54 -19.54
CA VAL A 3 14.22 16.72 -18.33
C VAL A 3 14.47 17.54 -17.06
N THR A 4 15.48 18.40 -17.08
CA THR A 4 15.80 19.30 -15.96
C THR A 4 14.66 20.27 -15.69
N LEU A 5 14.05 20.83 -16.74
CA LEU A 5 12.90 21.73 -16.61
C LEU A 5 11.68 21.00 -16.01
N CYS A 6 11.37 19.80 -16.49
CA CYS A 6 10.30 18.97 -15.93
C CYS A 6 10.56 18.62 -14.46
N ALA A 7 11.79 18.26 -14.12
CA ALA A 7 12.17 17.95 -12.74
C ALA A 7 12.02 19.18 -11.82
N VAL A 8 12.47 20.35 -12.24
CA VAL A 8 12.29 21.61 -11.49
C VAL A 8 10.82 21.93 -11.28
N LEU A 9 9.98 21.75 -12.31
CA LEU A 9 8.55 21.99 -12.21
C LEU A 9 7.88 21.03 -11.21
N VAL A 10 8.21 19.73 -11.25
CA VAL A 10 7.71 18.75 -10.27
C VAL A 10 8.14 19.10 -8.85
N LEU A 11 9.41 19.47 -8.67
CA LEU A 11 9.95 19.87 -7.36
C LEU A 11 9.28 21.14 -6.83
N LEU A 12 8.95 22.09 -7.71
CA LEU A 12 8.21 23.30 -7.34
C LEU A 12 6.81 22.96 -6.86
N PHE A 13 6.06 22.14 -7.60
CA PHE A 13 4.72 21.71 -7.18
C PHE A 13 4.76 20.95 -5.85
N LEU A 14 5.75 20.06 -5.68
CA LEU A 14 5.95 19.35 -4.42
C LEU A 14 6.23 20.34 -3.28
N ALA A 15 7.09 21.34 -3.48
CA ALA A 15 7.39 22.35 -2.48
C ALA A 15 6.15 23.17 -2.08
N VAL A 16 5.30 23.53 -3.04
CA VAL A 16 4.03 24.23 -2.77
C VAL A 16 3.10 23.36 -1.94
N ILE A 17 2.93 22.08 -2.30
CA ILE A 17 2.07 21.15 -1.54
C ILE A 17 2.60 20.98 -0.11
N LEU A 18 3.91 20.81 0.06
CA LEU A 18 4.51 20.68 1.39
C LEU A 18 4.35 21.96 2.21
N TRP A 19 4.53 23.13 1.59
CA TRP A 19 4.28 24.42 2.24
C TRP A 19 2.83 24.54 2.72
N ASP A 20 1.86 24.19 1.87
CA ASP A 20 0.44 24.20 2.22
C ASP A 20 0.12 23.26 3.39
N ILE A 21 0.67 22.04 3.36
CA ILE A 21 0.49 21.04 4.43
C ILE A 21 1.05 21.55 5.75
N VAL A 22 2.25 22.12 5.75
CA VAL A 22 2.89 22.61 6.99
C VAL A 22 2.16 23.86 7.50
N ALA A 23 1.88 24.83 6.63
CA ALA A 23 1.26 26.10 7.01
C ALA A 23 -0.15 25.91 7.58
N LYS A 24 -0.94 24.97 7.03
CA LYS A 24 -2.30 24.69 7.50
C LYS A 24 -2.34 23.60 8.60
N GLY A 25 -1.40 22.66 8.56
CA GLY A 25 -1.38 21.50 9.46
C GLY A 25 -0.69 21.75 10.80
N SER A 26 0.30 22.66 10.88
CA SER A 26 1.08 22.84 12.11
C SER A 26 0.25 23.26 13.33
N GLY A 27 -0.87 23.96 13.12
CA GLY A 27 -1.79 24.36 14.19
C GLY A 27 -2.74 23.26 14.68
N VAL A 28 -2.83 22.14 13.97
CA VAL A 28 -3.77 21.04 14.24
C VAL A 28 -3.05 19.82 14.83
N ILE A 29 -1.72 19.75 14.71
CA ILE A 29 -0.92 18.66 15.29
C ILE A 29 -0.93 18.77 16.81
N SER A 30 -1.79 17.98 17.43
CA SER A 30 -1.90 17.80 18.88
C SER A 30 -1.92 16.32 19.23
N TRP A 31 -1.81 16.00 20.52
CA TRP A 31 -2.03 14.62 20.96
C TRP A 31 -3.44 14.12 20.63
N SER A 32 -4.45 14.98 20.79
CA SER A 32 -5.84 14.66 20.44
C SER A 32 -6.01 14.34 18.95
N PHE A 33 -5.27 15.00 18.05
CA PHE A 33 -5.28 14.67 16.63
C PHE A 33 -4.81 13.24 16.36
N VAL A 34 -3.87 12.71 17.15
CA VAL A 34 -3.35 11.35 16.97
C VAL A 34 -4.24 10.30 17.65
N SER A 35 -4.79 10.61 18.83
CA SER A 35 -5.55 9.66 19.65
C SER A 35 -7.04 9.59 19.35
N ASP A 36 -7.62 10.66 18.81
CA ASP A 36 -9.07 10.76 18.69
C ASP A 36 -9.58 10.19 17.37
N ALA A 37 -10.86 9.84 17.38
CA ALA A 37 -11.57 9.47 16.17
C ALA A 37 -11.86 10.70 15.29
N PRO A 38 -11.96 10.53 13.97
CA PRO A 38 -12.36 11.60 13.07
C PRO A 38 -13.82 11.98 13.33
N SER A 39 -14.11 13.27 13.19
CA SER A 39 -15.44 13.87 13.29
C SER A 39 -15.79 14.59 11.98
N GLU A 40 -17.06 15.01 11.84
CA GLU A 40 -17.55 15.75 10.66
C GLU A 40 -17.18 15.11 9.32
N GLY A 41 -17.33 13.78 9.21
CA GLY A 41 -17.05 13.08 7.95
C GLY A 41 -15.59 13.13 7.51
N MET A 42 -14.64 13.03 8.45
CA MET A 42 -13.18 13.11 8.24
C MET A 42 -12.63 14.51 7.98
N THR A 43 -13.44 15.56 8.14
CA THR A 43 -12.98 16.95 7.95
C THR A 43 -12.46 17.60 9.24
N ALA A 44 -12.76 16.99 10.40
CA ALA A 44 -12.28 17.41 11.72
C ALA A 44 -11.96 16.18 12.60
N GLY A 45 -11.45 16.42 13.82
CA GLY A 45 -11.12 15.36 14.77
C GLY A 45 -9.76 14.73 14.54
N GLY A 46 -9.57 13.51 15.04
CA GLY A 46 -8.29 12.80 14.97
C GLY A 46 -8.19 11.75 13.86
N VAL A 47 -7.01 11.17 13.70
CA VAL A 47 -6.67 10.19 12.66
C VAL A 47 -6.46 8.77 13.20
N PHE A 48 -6.81 8.53 14.47
CA PHE A 48 -6.48 7.27 15.16
C PHE A 48 -6.95 6.01 14.41
N PRO A 49 -8.21 5.91 13.93
CA PRO A 49 -8.66 4.70 13.23
C PRO A 49 -7.93 4.46 11.90
N ALA A 50 -7.51 5.53 11.20
CA ALA A 50 -6.74 5.40 9.97
C ALA A 50 -5.32 4.88 10.26
N LEU A 51 -4.67 5.40 11.31
CA LEU A 51 -3.36 4.92 11.76
C LEU A 51 -3.41 3.45 12.18
N MET A 52 -4.41 3.07 12.99
CA MET A 52 -4.59 1.68 13.40
C MET A 52 -4.95 0.77 12.23
N GLY A 53 -5.79 1.24 11.30
CA GLY A 53 -6.11 0.51 10.07
C GLY A 53 -4.88 0.20 9.24
N THR A 54 -4.04 1.21 8.95
CA THR A 54 -2.78 1.01 8.22
C THR A 54 -1.83 0.07 8.96
N LEU A 55 -1.71 0.21 10.29
CA LEU A 55 -0.88 -0.66 11.10
C LEU A 55 -1.35 -2.12 11.03
N PHE A 56 -2.63 -2.39 11.23
CA PHE A 56 -3.17 -3.75 11.18
C PHE A 56 -3.03 -4.37 9.80
N VAL A 57 -3.36 -3.64 8.73
CA VAL A 57 -3.17 -4.13 7.35
C VAL A 57 -1.70 -4.48 7.13
N THR A 58 -0.78 -3.58 7.49
CA THR A 58 0.65 -3.80 7.29
C THR A 58 1.16 -5.01 8.09
N LEU A 59 0.77 -5.13 9.36
CA LEU A 59 1.17 -6.24 10.22
C LEU A 59 0.65 -7.58 9.69
N ILE A 60 -0.63 -7.65 9.33
CA ILE A 60 -1.23 -8.86 8.76
C ILE A 60 -0.49 -9.22 7.46
N THR A 61 -0.28 -8.27 6.56
CA THR A 61 0.45 -8.49 5.31
C THR A 61 1.86 -9.01 5.57
N ILE A 62 2.61 -8.43 6.51
CA ILE A 62 3.96 -8.91 6.85
C ILE A 62 3.92 -10.34 7.39
N ILE A 63 3.04 -10.62 8.36
CA ILE A 63 2.96 -11.93 9.02
C ILE A 63 2.69 -13.06 8.01
N PHE A 64 1.84 -12.82 7.02
CA PHE A 64 1.50 -13.84 6.02
C PHE A 64 2.44 -13.82 4.81
N SER A 65 2.70 -12.65 4.22
CA SER A 65 3.46 -12.56 2.97
C SER A 65 4.96 -12.73 3.17
N PHE A 66 5.54 -12.25 4.27
CA PHE A 66 6.99 -12.29 4.47
C PHE A 66 7.51 -13.72 4.62
N PRO A 67 6.99 -14.57 5.53
CA PRO A 67 7.51 -15.93 5.68
C PRO A 67 7.33 -16.76 4.40
N ILE A 68 6.16 -16.67 3.76
CA ILE A 68 5.86 -17.42 2.53
C ILE A 68 6.77 -16.94 1.38
N GLY A 69 6.93 -15.62 1.23
CA GLY A 69 7.76 -15.03 0.17
C GLY A 69 9.23 -15.40 0.33
N VAL A 70 9.78 -15.31 1.54
CA VAL A 70 11.17 -15.67 1.82
C VAL A 70 11.38 -17.18 1.66
N ALA A 71 10.50 -18.02 2.20
CA ALA A 71 10.61 -19.46 2.06
C ALA A 71 10.53 -19.91 0.59
N ALA A 72 9.61 -19.34 -0.19
CA ALA A 72 9.50 -19.61 -1.63
C ALA A 72 10.76 -19.15 -2.38
N ALA A 73 11.31 -17.99 -2.04
CA ALA A 73 12.54 -17.47 -2.66
C ALA A 73 13.75 -18.37 -2.38
N ILE A 74 13.92 -18.81 -1.12
CA ILE A 74 14.98 -19.75 -0.74
C ILE A 74 14.79 -21.08 -1.46
N TYR A 75 13.59 -21.66 -1.41
CA TYR A 75 13.31 -22.94 -2.08
C TYR A 75 13.60 -22.89 -3.58
N LEU A 76 13.11 -21.85 -4.27
CA LEU A 76 13.25 -21.73 -5.72
C LEU A 76 14.70 -21.46 -6.18
N ASN A 77 15.54 -20.87 -5.34
CA ASN A 77 16.93 -20.58 -5.71
C ASN A 77 17.91 -21.65 -5.25
N GLU A 78 17.75 -22.19 -4.04
CA GLU A 78 18.73 -23.12 -3.46
C GLU A 78 18.38 -24.60 -3.68
N TYR A 79 17.09 -24.94 -3.68
CA TYR A 79 16.65 -26.35 -3.65
C TYR A 79 15.94 -26.82 -4.92
N ALA A 80 15.26 -25.92 -5.64
CA ALA A 80 14.41 -26.29 -6.76
C ALA A 80 15.24 -26.66 -8.00
N LYS A 81 15.05 -27.89 -8.49
CA LYS A 81 15.62 -28.33 -9.76
C LYS A 81 14.96 -27.60 -10.93
N MET A 82 15.73 -27.33 -11.98
CA MET A 82 15.24 -26.68 -13.18
C MET A 82 14.39 -27.65 -14.01
N ASN A 83 13.07 -27.58 -13.82
CA ASN A 83 12.08 -28.33 -14.57
C ASN A 83 10.95 -27.40 -15.04
N PHE A 84 9.98 -27.95 -15.78
CA PHE A 84 8.87 -27.17 -16.32
C PHE A 84 8.07 -26.45 -15.23
N SER A 85 7.77 -27.12 -14.11
CA SER A 85 7.02 -26.55 -12.99
C SER A 85 7.75 -25.36 -12.36
N THR A 86 9.05 -25.51 -12.06
CA THR A 86 9.90 -24.41 -11.53
C THR A 86 9.97 -23.24 -12.51
N ARG A 87 10.04 -23.53 -13.82
CA ARG A 87 10.06 -22.50 -14.87
C ARG A 87 8.74 -21.73 -14.94
N LEU A 88 7.60 -22.43 -14.81
CA LEU A 88 6.28 -21.83 -14.78
C LEU A 88 6.11 -20.93 -13.55
N ILE A 89 6.45 -21.42 -12.35
CA ILE A 89 6.37 -20.63 -11.11
C ILE A 89 7.23 -19.36 -11.22
N ARG A 90 8.47 -19.48 -11.69
CA ARG A 90 9.37 -18.32 -11.85
C ARG A 90 8.86 -17.34 -12.91
N ALA A 91 8.18 -17.82 -13.96
CA ALA A 91 7.52 -16.94 -14.93
C ALA A 91 6.34 -16.20 -14.31
N SER A 92 5.48 -16.89 -13.56
CA SER A 92 4.35 -16.29 -12.84
C SER A 92 4.79 -15.22 -11.84
N ILE A 93 5.82 -15.49 -11.03
CA ILE A 93 6.36 -14.51 -10.08
C ILE A 93 6.86 -13.25 -10.81
N ARG A 94 7.57 -13.41 -11.92
CA ARG A 94 8.06 -12.26 -12.72
C ARG A 94 6.92 -11.45 -13.34
N ASN A 95 5.89 -12.13 -13.85
CA ASN A 95 4.71 -11.46 -14.38
C ASN A 95 3.98 -10.71 -13.27
N LEU A 96 3.77 -11.32 -12.11
CA LEU A 96 3.14 -10.67 -10.95
C LEU A 96 3.95 -9.45 -10.48
N ALA A 97 5.28 -9.54 -10.43
CA ALA A 97 6.13 -8.41 -10.05
C ALA A 97 6.06 -7.23 -11.05
N GLY A 98 5.68 -7.47 -12.30
CA GLY A 98 5.52 -6.45 -13.33
C GLY A 98 4.12 -5.83 -13.41
N VAL A 99 3.13 -6.38 -12.71
CA VAL A 99 1.76 -5.85 -12.71
C VAL A 99 1.70 -4.56 -11.88
N PRO A 100 1.06 -3.48 -12.37
CA PRO A 100 0.86 -2.25 -11.61
C PRO A 100 0.04 -2.48 -10.34
N SER A 101 0.39 -1.81 -9.24
CA SER A 101 -0.30 -1.96 -7.94
C SER A 101 -1.80 -1.67 -8.00
N ILE A 102 -2.24 -0.74 -8.88
CA ILE A 102 -3.66 -0.41 -9.05
C ILE A 102 -4.50 -1.61 -9.48
N VAL A 103 -3.92 -2.54 -10.26
CA VAL A 103 -4.61 -3.75 -10.72
C VAL A 103 -4.89 -4.67 -9.54
N TYR A 104 -3.93 -4.82 -8.64
CA TYR A 104 -4.10 -5.61 -7.42
C TYR A 104 -5.18 -5.02 -6.50
N GLY A 105 -5.19 -3.70 -6.33
CA GLY A 105 -6.23 -3.02 -5.53
C GLY A 105 -7.64 -3.21 -6.12
N LEU A 106 -7.80 -3.07 -7.43
CA LEU A 106 -9.10 -3.30 -8.09
C LEU A 106 -9.51 -4.78 -8.05
N PHE A 107 -8.56 -5.70 -8.18
CA PHE A 107 -8.81 -7.14 -8.05
C PHE A 107 -9.31 -7.49 -6.64
N GLY A 108 -8.71 -6.93 -5.59
CA GLY A 108 -9.16 -7.12 -4.21
C GLY A 108 -10.61 -6.69 -4.01
N VAL A 109 -11.01 -5.54 -4.56
CA VAL A 109 -12.41 -5.08 -4.54
C VAL A 109 -13.33 -6.04 -5.30
N ALA A 110 -12.96 -6.45 -6.51
CA ALA A 110 -13.78 -7.36 -7.32
C ALA A 110 -13.96 -8.72 -6.64
N LEU A 111 -12.90 -9.29 -6.06
CA LEU A 111 -12.95 -10.59 -5.42
C LEU A 111 -13.63 -10.54 -4.06
N PHE A 112 -13.14 -9.72 -3.13
CA PHE A 112 -13.60 -9.77 -1.73
C PHE A 112 -14.92 -9.03 -1.52
N VAL A 113 -15.12 -7.89 -2.20
CA VAL A 113 -16.34 -7.07 -2.01
C VAL A 113 -17.46 -7.56 -2.91
N GLN A 114 -17.19 -7.73 -4.21
CA GLN A 114 -18.25 -8.02 -5.18
C GLN A 114 -18.55 -9.52 -5.28
N ALA A 115 -17.54 -10.37 -5.43
CA ALA A 115 -17.75 -11.82 -5.60
C ALA A 115 -18.06 -12.54 -4.28
N MET A 116 -17.36 -12.20 -3.19
CA MET A 116 -17.52 -12.85 -1.88
C MET A 116 -18.52 -12.13 -0.95
N GLY A 117 -19.02 -10.94 -1.32
CA GLY A 117 -20.02 -10.20 -0.54
C GLY A 117 -19.54 -9.72 0.83
N MET A 118 -18.23 -9.62 1.07
CA MET A 118 -17.66 -9.35 2.40
C MET A 118 -17.76 -7.86 2.84
N GLY A 119 -18.44 -7.03 2.05
CA GLY A 119 -18.53 -5.59 2.29
C GLY A 119 -17.17 -4.86 2.21
N ARG A 120 -17.16 -3.56 2.48
CA ARG A 120 -15.92 -2.78 2.58
C ARG A 120 -15.25 -3.09 3.91
N SER A 121 -14.27 -3.99 3.91
CA SER A 121 -13.56 -4.47 5.09
C SER A 121 -12.05 -4.34 4.93
N ILE A 122 -11.30 -4.53 6.02
CA ILE A 122 -9.83 -4.48 6.05
C ILE A 122 -9.21 -5.46 5.03
N MET A 123 -9.88 -6.58 4.76
CA MET A 123 -9.44 -7.57 3.77
C MET A 123 -9.62 -7.11 2.32
N ALA A 124 -10.55 -6.18 2.06
CA ALA A 124 -10.76 -5.58 0.74
C ALA A 124 -9.78 -4.43 0.43
N SER A 125 -9.04 -3.96 1.44
CA SER A 125 -8.03 -2.89 1.33
C SER A 125 -6.58 -3.41 1.24
N ALA A 126 -6.37 -4.74 1.26
CA ALA A 126 -5.07 -5.38 1.14
C ALA A 126 -4.69 -5.69 -0.32
#